data_AF-A0A1R3JAJ4-F1
#
_entry.id   AF-A0A1R3JAJ4-F1
#
_cell.length_a   1.000
_cell.length_b   1.000
_cell.length_c   1.000
_cell.angle_alpha   90.00
_cell.angle_beta   90.00
_cell.angle_gamma   90.00
#
_symmetry.space_group_name_H-M   'P 1'
#
loop_
_entity.id
_entity.type
_entity.pdbx_description
1 polymer ?
#
loop_
_entity_poly.entity_id
_entity_poly.type
_entity_poly.pdbx_seq_one_letter_code
_entity_poly.pdbx_strand_id
1 'polypeptide(L)'
;MATATAAATGQVTAKRKPVFVKVEDLKPGTGGHTLIVKVVEATPVKTAQRPNRARSLMSRPAPPARIAECLVGDETGTIIFTARNEQGTIIFL
;
A
#
# COMPACT_ATOMS: atom_id res chain seq x y z
N MET A 1 14.27 -6.37 -52.60
CA MET A 1 14.78 -5.92 -51.29
C MET A 1 13.62 -5.38 -50.48
N ALA A 2 13.23 -6.04 -49.40
CA ALA A 2 12.43 -5.45 -48.32
C ALA A 2 12.67 -6.29 -47.06
N THR A 3 13.04 -5.59 -46.01
CA THR A 3 13.73 -6.03 -44.78
C THR A 3 12.84 -6.83 -43.83
N ALA A 4 13.41 -7.88 -43.22
CA ALA A 4 12.82 -8.60 -42.09
C ALA A 4 13.03 -7.80 -40.80
N THR A 5 11.93 -7.50 -40.09
CA THR A 5 11.96 -6.87 -38.77
C THR A 5 12.24 -7.94 -37.72
N ALA A 6 13.41 -7.90 -37.08
CA ALA A 6 13.76 -8.78 -35.97
C ALA A 6 12.95 -8.41 -34.73
N ALA A 7 12.18 -9.37 -34.20
CA ALA A 7 11.51 -9.24 -32.92
C ALA A 7 12.56 -9.17 -31.80
N ALA A 8 12.57 -8.06 -31.07
CA ALA A 8 13.38 -7.91 -29.87
C ALA A 8 12.91 -8.92 -28.82
N THR A 9 13.72 -9.95 -28.57
CA THR A 9 13.61 -10.84 -27.43
C THR A 9 13.92 -10.04 -26.16
N GLY A 10 12.90 -9.36 -25.63
CA GLY A 10 12.93 -8.81 -24.29
C GLY A 10 13.18 -9.95 -23.32
N GLN A 11 14.38 -9.99 -22.72
CA GLN A 11 14.70 -10.91 -21.64
C GLN A 11 13.70 -10.67 -20.51
N VAL A 12 12.73 -11.57 -20.35
CA VAL A 12 11.85 -11.58 -19.19
C VAL A 12 12.70 -12.05 -18.02
N THR A 13 13.28 -11.10 -17.28
CA THR A 13 13.97 -11.39 -16.03
C THR A 13 12.98 -12.09 -15.11
N ALA A 14 13.23 -13.37 -14.82
CA ALA A 14 12.37 -14.16 -13.96
C ALA A 14 12.23 -13.44 -12.61
N LYS A 15 11.00 -13.01 -12.30
CA LYS A 15 10.70 -12.41 -10.99
C LYS A 15 11.07 -13.44 -9.92
N ARG A 16 11.94 -13.03 -9.00
CA ARG A 16 12.35 -13.89 -7.88
C ARG A 16 11.11 -14.40 -7.15
N LYS A 17 11.14 -15.68 -6.78
CA LYS A 17 10.05 -16.31 -6.00
C LYS A 17 9.79 -15.44 -4.76
N PRO A 18 8.54 -15.05 -4.49
CA PRO A 18 8.23 -14.27 -3.30
C PRO A 18 8.62 -15.09 -2.07
N VAL A 19 9.44 -14.49 -1.21
CA VAL A 19 9.76 -15.04 0.11
C VAL A 19 8.82 -14.34 1.09
N PHE A 20 7.99 -15.13 1.76
CA PHE A 20 7.11 -14.63 2.79
C PHE A 20 7.90 -14.54 4.08
N VAL A 21 7.89 -13.35 4.68
CA VAL A 21 8.54 -13.06 5.96
C VAL A 21 7.45 -13.07 7.03
N LYS A 22 7.83 -13.30 8.29
CA LYS A 22 6.91 -13.26 9.44
C LYS A 22 6.94 -11.91 10.12
N VAL A 23 5.93 -11.62 10.94
CA VAL A 23 5.83 -10.33 11.65
C VAL A 23 7.00 -10.14 12.63
N GLU A 24 7.45 -11.19 13.30
CA GLU A 24 8.58 -11.13 14.26
C GLU A 24 9.93 -10.71 13.66
N ASP A 25 10.14 -10.96 12.37
CA ASP A 25 11.39 -10.66 11.67
C ASP A 25 11.47 -9.21 11.15
N LEU A 26 10.39 -8.43 11.34
CA LEU A 26 10.34 -7.05 10.88
C LEU A 26 11.26 -6.17 11.72
N LYS A 27 12.11 -5.40 11.04
CA LYS A 27 13.06 -4.49 11.67
C LYS A 27 12.88 -3.06 11.16
N PRO A 28 13.01 -2.03 12.02
CA PRO A 28 12.99 -0.65 11.56
C PRO A 28 14.06 -0.38 10.50
N GLY A 29 13.71 0.37 9.46
CA GLY A 29 14.62 0.74 8.37
C GLY A 29 14.73 -0.29 7.24
N THR A 30 14.06 -1.44 7.32
CA THR A 30 13.97 -2.41 6.21
C THR A 30 12.67 -2.21 5.41
N GLY A 31 12.64 -2.63 4.14
CA GLY A 31 11.47 -2.49 3.27
C GLY A 31 11.42 -3.54 2.15
N GLY A 32 10.28 -3.64 1.47
CA GLY A 32 10.08 -4.62 0.38
C GLY A 32 9.73 -6.04 0.85
N HIS A 33 9.25 -6.20 2.08
CA HIS A 33 8.80 -7.49 2.61
C HIS A 33 7.44 -7.87 2.02
N THR A 34 7.25 -9.17 1.82
CA THR A 34 5.95 -9.76 1.52
C THR A 34 5.51 -10.54 2.75
N LEU A 35 4.34 -10.20 3.30
CA LEU A 35 3.76 -10.83 4.48
C LEU A 35 2.39 -11.40 4.14
N ILE A 36 1.98 -12.45 4.83
CA ILE A 36 0.61 -12.93 4.85
C ILE A 36 0.10 -12.68 6.27
N VAL A 37 -0.84 -11.73 6.40
CA VAL A 37 -1.36 -11.32 7.71
C VAL A 37 -2.88 -11.32 7.67
N LYS A 38 -3.48 -11.67 8.80
CA LYS A 38 -4.92 -11.54 9.05
C LYS A 38 -5.20 -10.13 9.56
N VAL A 39 -6.25 -9.51 9.04
CA VAL A 39 -6.81 -8.28 9.61
C VAL A 39 -7.68 -8.65 10.80
N VAL A 40 -7.37 -8.09 11.97
CA VAL A 40 -8.12 -8.29 13.21
C VAL A 40 -9.12 -7.15 13.40
N GLU A 41 -8.65 -5.91 13.25
CA GLU A 41 -9.46 -4.71 13.42
C GLU A 41 -8.97 -3.64 12.43
N ALA A 42 -9.90 -2.82 11.96
CA ALA A 42 -9.59 -1.66 11.13
C ALA A 42 -10.37 -0.45 11.65
N THR A 43 -9.65 0.62 11.97
CA THR A 43 -10.22 1.84 12.55
C THR A 43 -9.92 3.02 11.63
N PRO A 44 -10.95 3.66 11.05
CA PRO A 44 -10.74 4.83 10.22
C PRO A 44 -10.29 6.00 11.10
N VAL A 45 -9.13 6.58 10.77
CA VAL A 45 -8.60 7.74 11.47
C VAL A 45 -9.23 9.00 10.88
N LYS A 46 -9.98 9.74 11.69
CA LYS A 46 -10.53 11.04 11.29
C LYS A 46 -9.36 12.00 11.06
N THR A 47 -9.07 12.30 9.80
CA THR A 47 -8.13 13.38 9.49
C THR A 47 -8.81 14.69 9.89
N ALA A 48 -8.22 15.42 10.84
CA ALA A 48 -8.70 16.74 11.23
C ALA A 48 -8.53 17.67 10.02
N GLN A 49 -9.58 17.79 9.22
CA GLN A 49 -9.67 18.79 8.17
C GLN A 49 -9.66 20.14 8.88
N ARG A 50 -8.49 20.78 8.95
CA ARG A 50 -8.38 22.13 9.52
C ARG A 50 -9.38 23.02 8.77
N PRO A 51 -10.37 23.63 9.44
CA PRO A 51 -11.42 24.41 8.79
C PRO A 51 -10.92 25.76 8.27
N ASN A 52 -9.61 25.99 8.19
CA ASN A 52 -9.05 27.31 7.89
C ASN A 52 -7.86 27.25 6.93
N ARG A 53 -8.15 26.89 5.68
CA ARG A 53 -7.47 27.56 4.56
C ARG A 53 -8.55 27.98 3.59
N ALA A 54 -8.82 29.28 3.59
CA ALA A 54 -9.31 29.98 2.41
C ALA A 54 -8.42 29.58 1.23
N ARG A 55 -8.82 28.55 0.47
CA ARG A 55 -8.20 28.17 -0.79
C ARG A 55 -9.15 28.68 -1.85
N SER A 56 -8.78 29.84 -2.38
CA SER A 56 -9.05 30.35 -3.73
C SER A 56 -9.98 29.48 -4.58
N LEU A 57 -11.04 30.12 -5.05
CA LEU A 57 -12.19 29.64 -5.83
C LEU A 57 -11.89 28.89 -7.15
N MET A 58 -10.67 28.41 -7.42
CA MET A 58 -10.30 27.84 -8.73
C MET A 58 -9.51 26.53 -8.73
N SER A 59 -9.32 25.86 -7.60
CA SER A 59 -8.63 24.55 -7.57
C SER A 59 -9.52 23.47 -6.94
N ARG A 60 -9.91 22.49 -7.77
CA ARG A 60 -10.71 21.31 -7.41
C ARG A 60 -10.27 20.78 -6.03
N PRO A 61 -11.18 20.63 -5.05
CA PRO A 61 -10.81 20.10 -3.73
C PRO A 61 -10.12 18.75 -3.91
N ALA A 62 -8.89 18.61 -3.41
CA ALA A 62 -8.28 17.30 -3.31
C ALA A 62 -9.17 16.42 -2.42
N PRO A 63 -9.48 15.17 -2.81
CA PRO A 63 -10.29 14.30 -1.97
C PRO A 63 -9.63 14.15 -0.60
N PRO A 64 -10.40 14.17 0.50
CA PRO A 64 -9.85 14.01 1.83
C PRO A 64 -9.09 12.68 1.90
N ALA A 65 -7.85 12.73 2.38
CA ALA A 65 -7.06 11.51 2.60
C ALA A 65 -7.81 10.63 3.60
N ARG A 66 -8.21 9.44 3.14
CA ARG A 66 -8.80 8.41 4.00
C ARG A 66 -7.64 7.59 4.54
N ILE A 67 -7.42 7.68 5.84
CA ILE A 67 -6.39 6.91 6.54
C ILE A 67 -7.11 5.96 7.48
N ALA A 68 -6.67 4.71 7.52
CA ALA A 68 -7.12 3.74 8.50
C ALA A 68 -5.92 3.11 9.18
N GLU A 69 -6.03 2.92 10.48
CA GLU A 69 -5.10 2.12 11.26
C GLU A 69 -5.71 0.73 11.40
N CYS A 70 -5.00 -0.26 10.90
CA CYS A 70 -5.43 -1.65 10.90
C CYS A 70 -4.52 -2.45 11.81
N LEU A 71 -5.09 -3.15 12.79
CA LEU A 71 -4.40 -4.17 13.54
C LEU A 71 -4.34 -5.42 12.68
N VAL A 72 -3.13 -5.81 12.26
CA VAL A 72 -2.89 -6.97 11.41
C VAL A 72 -1.83 -7.86 12.04
N GLY A 73 -1.92 -9.17 11.84
CA GLY A 73 -0.93 -10.09 12.40
C GLY A 73 -0.99 -11.50 11.82
N ASP A 74 0.03 -12.27 12.15
CA ASP A 74 0.17 -13.70 11.85
C ASP A 74 0.28 -14.49 13.17
N GLU A 75 0.71 -15.75 13.12
CA GLU A 75 0.94 -16.55 14.32
C GLU A 75 2.10 -16.06 15.21
N THR A 76 2.96 -15.16 14.72
CA THR A 76 4.14 -14.66 15.44
C THR A 76 3.92 -13.35 16.15
N GLY A 77 3.01 -12.51 15.65
CA GLY A 77 2.71 -11.24 16.29
C GLY A 77 1.73 -10.37 15.53
N THR A 78 1.47 -9.19 16.09
CA THR A 78 0.60 -8.17 15.50
C THR A 78 1.33 -6.85 15.34
N ILE A 79 1.00 -6.11 14.29
CA ILE A 79 1.49 -4.78 13.99
C ILE A 79 0.34 -3.85 13.63
N ILE A 80 0.58 -2.55 13.79
CA ILE A 80 -0.33 -1.52 13.29
C ILE A 80 0.09 -1.16 11.86
N PHE A 81 -0.81 -1.42 10.91
CA PHE A 81 -0.66 -1.09 9.51
C PHE A 81 -1.48 0.15 9.17
N THR A 82 -0.85 1.22 8.71
CA THR A 82 -1.55 2.42 8.25
C THR A 82 -1.92 2.28 6.77
N ALA A 83 -3.18 1.97 6.50
CA ALA A 83 -3.72 1.93 5.15
C ALA A 83 -4.09 3.35 4.69
N ARG A 84 -3.75 3.71 3.45
CA ARG A 84 -4.09 5.00 2.84
C ARG A 84 -4.98 4.84 1.60
N ASN A 85 -5.96 5.74 1.45
CA ASN A 85 -6.85 5.84 0.29
C ASN A 85 -7.58 4.52 -0.02
N GLU A 86 -7.58 4.05 -1.28
CA GLU A 86 -8.25 2.82 -1.72
C GLU A 86 -7.75 1.56 -0.97
N GLN A 87 -6.50 1.57 -0.48
CA GLN A 87 -5.99 0.46 0.33
C GLN A 87 -6.77 0.31 1.64
N GLY A 88 -7.21 1.43 2.23
CA GLY A 88 -8.12 1.40 3.37
C GLY A 88 -9.49 0.89 2.95
N THR A 89 -10.04 1.39 1.84
CA THR A 89 -11.37 1.01 1.35
C THR A 89 -11.51 -0.50 1.08
N ILE A 90 -10.49 -1.18 0.56
CA ILE A 90 -10.52 -2.64 0.32
C ILE A 90 -10.52 -3.45 1.62
N ILE A 91 -9.87 -2.95 2.69
CA ILE A 91 -9.83 -3.65 3.98
C ILE A 91 -11.21 -3.62 4.68
N PHE A 92 -12.08 -2.66 4.33
CA PHE A 92 -13.39 -2.48 4.94
C PHE A 92 -14.57 -3.12 4.17
N LEU A 93 -14.33 -3.76 3.02
CA LEU A 93 -15.38 -4.27 2.11
C LEU A 93 -15.48 -5.80 2.15
#